data_AF-R5BEA9-F1
#
_entry.id   AF-R5BEA9-F1
#
_cell.length_a   1.000
_cell.length_b   1.000
_cell.length_c   1.000
_cell.angle_alpha   90.00
_cell.angle_beta   90.00
_cell.angle_gamma   90.00
#
_symmetry.space_group_name_H-M   'P 1'
#
loop_
_entity.id
_entity.type
_entity.pdbx_description
1 polymer ?
#
loop_
_entity_poly.entity_id
_entity_poly.type
_entity_poly.pdbx_seq_one_letter_code
_entity_poly.pdbx_strand_id
1 'polypeptide(L)'
;MRKNNIRKTKTDKVDSYIICKTLMMQESLRFVTFYDLDLMDLKALGRFRQKTIKQRTRLKIQLTSYVDEIFPELQYFFKSGLHQKSVYALLKEAPTPEAIASMHMTHLAHLLKVNSHGRFNKEMAQQLRVLAQKSVGASDSSLSIQVTHTIQQIELLDSQLERVEAEMTEIMKFNDSVIMTIPCIGYINGGMILGEIGDIHRFSSPNKLLAYAGLDPSVYQSGNFQTKKQNVQTWI
;
A
#
# COMPACT_ATOMS: atom_id res chain seq x y z
N MET A 1 4.62 -22.67 -17.32
CA MET A 1 4.96 -23.07 -18.71
C MET A 1 5.65 -21.97 -19.51
N ARG A 2 5.07 -20.77 -19.69
CA ARG A 2 5.65 -19.70 -20.54
C ARG A 2 7.03 -19.17 -20.10
N LYS A 3 7.35 -19.24 -18.80
CA LYS A 3 8.66 -18.86 -18.22
C LYS A 3 9.73 -19.97 -18.26
N ASN A 4 9.40 -21.18 -18.74
CA ASN A 4 10.36 -22.30 -18.80
C ASN A 4 11.15 -22.34 -20.12
N ASN A 5 10.78 -21.54 -21.13
CA ASN A 5 11.47 -21.51 -22.41
C ASN A 5 12.55 -20.42 -22.43
N ILE A 6 13.75 -20.79 -22.90
CA ILE A 6 14.96 -19.94 -22.96
C ILE A 6 14.75 -18.70 -23.86
N ARG A 7 13.85 -18.76 -24.85
CA ARG A 7 13.46 -17.61 -25.69
C ARG A 7 11.99 -17.24 -25.45
N LYS A 8 11.76 -15.96 -25.13
CA LYS A 8 10.42 -15.38 -24.97
C LYS A 8 9.84 -14.99 -26.33
N THR A 9 9.45 -15.97 -27.14
CA THR A 9 8.81 -15.74 -28.44
C THR A 9 7.29 -15.73 -28.26
N LYS A 10 6.62 -14.63 -28.65
CA LYS A 10 5.16 -14.46 -28.57
C LYS A 10 4.57 -14.55 -29.97
N THR A 11 3.95 -15.68 -30.30
CA THR A 11 3.21 -15.91 -31.57
C THR A 11 1.97 -16.75 -31.30
N ASP A 12 0.90 -16.56 -32.08
CA ASP A 12 -0.38 -17.27 -31.89
C ASP A 12 -0.26 -18.79 -31.96
N LYS A 13 0.66 -19.30 -32.80
CA LYS A 13 0.97 -20.74 -32.88
C LYS A 13 1.57 -21.26 -31.57
N VAL A 14 2.48 -20.50 -30.96
CA VAL A 14 3.12 -20.88 -29.68
C VAL A 14 2.12 -20.78 -28.54
N ASP A 15 1.28 -19.75 -28.52
CA ASP A 15 0.26 -19.56 -27.49
C ASP A 15 -0.81 -20.67 -27.56
N SER A 16 -1.28 -21.02 -28.76
CA SER A 16 -2.23 -22.12 -28.97
C SER A 16 -1.64 -23.47 -28.55
N TYR A 17 -0.37 -23.75 -28.91
CA TYR A 17 0.31 -24.98 -28.50
C TYR A 17 0.49 -25.05 -26.97
N ILE A 18 0.81 -23.94 -26.30
CA ILE A 18 0.92 -23.91 -24.83
C ILE A 18 -0.44 -24.17 -24.19
N ILE A 19 -1.53 -23.62 -24.72
CA ILE A 19 -2.89 -23.87 -24.22
C ILE A 19 -3.22 -25.36 -24.37
N CYS A 20 -3.09 -25.93 -25.57
CA CYS A 20 -3.34 -27.35 -25.82
C CYS A 20 -2.49 -28.24 -24.91
N LYS A 21 -1.18 -27.97 -24.80
CA LYS A 21 -0.28 -28.72 -23.92
C LYS A 21 -0.67 -28.60 -22.45
N THR A 22 -1.11 -27.42 -22.01
CA THR A 22 -1.56 -27.22 -20.63
C THR A 22 -2.84 -28.01 -20.36
N LEU A 23 -3.79 -28.01 -21.29
CA LEU A 23 -5.03 -28.81 -21.20
C LEU A 23 -4.74 -30.32 -21.19
N MET A 24 -3.80 -30.79 -22.03
CA MET A 24 -3.41 -32.20 -22.09
C MET A 24 -2.66 -32.68 -20.83
N MET A 25 -2.00 -31.77 -20.10
CA MET A 25 -1.30 -32.08 -18.85
C MET A 25 -2.17 -31.94 -17.61
N GLN A 26 -3.43 -31.49 -17.76
CA GLN A 26 -4.33 -31.28 -16.64
C GLN A 26 -5.13 -32.56 -16.39
N GLU A 27 -4.78 -33.31 -15.34
CA GLU A 27 -5.42 -34.60 -15.01
C GLU A 27 -6.89 -34.46 -14.58
N SER A 28 -7.31 -33.27 -14.12
CA SER A 28 -8.71 -32.98 -13.80
C SER A 28 -9.09 -31.52 -14.10
N LEU A 29 -10.24 -31.36 -14.75
CA LEU A 29 -10.92 -30.08 -14.88
C LEU A 29 -11.84 -29.93 -13.67
N ARG A 30 -11.54 -28.98 -12.78
CA ARG A 30 -12.41 -28.63 -11.67
C ARG A 30 -13.26 -27.42 -12.05
N PHE A 31 -14.56 -27.50 -11.77
CA PHE A 31 -15.47 -26.36 -11.89
C PHE A 31 -15.12 -25.29 -10.84
N VAL A 32 -15.12 -24.04 -11.28
CA VAL A 32 -14.93 -22.88 -10.40
C VAL A 32 -16.18 -22.74 -9.53
N THR A 33 -15.98 -22.73 -8.21
CA THR A 33 -17.06 -22.49 -7.23
C THR A 33 -17.18 -21.00 -6.91
N PHE A 34 -18.27 -20.60 -6.24
CA PHE A 34 -18.40 -19.23 -5.72
C PHE A 34 -17.26 -18.88 -4.75
N TYR A 35 -16.85 -19.83 -3.91
CA TYR A 35 -15.70 -19.65 -3.03
C TYR A 35 -14.39 -19.41 -3.80
N ASP A 36 -14.19 -20.12 -4.92
CA ASP A 36 -13.02 -19.88 -5.78
C ASP A 36 -13.03 -18.48 -6.39
N LEU A 37 -14.21 -17.93 -6.74
CA LEU A 37 -14.36 -16.56 -7.23
C LEU A 37 -14.00 -15.54 -6.14
N ASP A 38 -14.52 -15.72 -4.92
CA ASP A 38 -14.21 -14.85 -3.79
C ASP A 38 -12.70 -14.80 -3.49
N LEU A 39 -12.02 -15.94 -3.56
CA LEU A 39 -10.57 -16.01 -3.40
C LEU A 39 -9.83 -15.28 -4.54
N MET A 40 -10.32 -15.36 -5.77
CA MET A 40 -9.77 -14.60 -6.90
C MET A 40 -9.97 -13.08 -6.70
N ASP A 41 -11.12 -12.67 -6.18
CA ASP A 41 -11.41 -11.27 -5.89
C ASP A 41 -10.55 -10.75 -4.73
N LEU A 42 -10.41 -11.50 -3.65
CA LEU A 42 -9.49 -11.18 -2.54
C LEU A 42 -8.05 -11.01 -3.02
N LYS A 43 -7.61 -11.85 -3.98
CA LYS A 43 -6.30 -11.73 -4.61
C LYS A 43 -6.18 -10.44 -5.41
N ALA A 44 -7.16 -10.14 -6.24
CA ALA A 44 -7.16 -8.95 -7.09
C ALA A 44 -7.20 -7.67 -6.25
N LEU A 45 -8.09 -7.61 -5.27
CA LEU A 45 -8.23 -6.52 -4.30
C LEU A 45 -6.98 -6.36 -3.44
N GLY A 46 -6.41 -7.46 -2.93
CA GLY A 46 -5.18 -7.43 -2.14
C GLY A 46 -3.98 -6.86 -2.93
N ARG A 47 -3.83 -7.23 -4.21
CA ARG A 47 -2.79 -6.67 -5.09
C ARG A 47 -3.06 -5.22 -5.44
N PHE A 48 -4.31 -4.86 -5.70
CA PHE A 48 -4.70 -3.48 -5.95
C PHE A 48 -4.39 -2.61 -4.72
N ARG A 49 -4.77 -3.05 -3.53
CA ARG A 49 -4.46 -2.43 -2.24
C ARG A 49 -2.96 -2.16 -2.09
N GLN A 50 -2.11 -3.17 -2.32
CA GLN A 50 -0.65 -2.99 -2.25
C GLN A 50 -0.14 -1.94 -3.24
N LYS A 51 -0.67 -1.93 -4.47
CA LYS A 51 -0.31 -0.94 -5.49
C LYS A 51 -0.72 0.48 -5.06
N THR A 52 -1.95 0.64 -4.56
CA THR A 52 -2.49 1.90 -4.05
C THR A 52 -1.68 2.43 -2.87
N ILE A 53 -1.30 1.56 -1.92
CA ILE A 53 -0.41 1.94 -0.80
C ILE A 53 0.94 2.46 -1.32
N LYS A 54 1.56 1.77 -2.29
CA LYS A 54 2.83 2.21 -2.89
C LYS A 54 2.70 3.58 -3.56
N GLN A 55 1.61 3.81 -4.29
CA GLN A 55 1.32 5.11 -4.91
C GLN A 55 1.15 6.22 -3.86
N ARG A 56 0.35 5.96 -2.81
CA ARG A 56 0.15 6.90 -1.71
C ARG A 56 1.48 7.23 -1.00
N THR A 57 2.30 6.21 -0.72
CA THR A 57 3.62 6.42 -0.11
C THR A 57 4.52 7.28 -0.98
N ARG A 58 4.52 7.07 -2.30
CA ARG A 58 5.27 7.91 -3.23
C ARG A 58 4.81 9.37 -3.19
N LEU A 59 3.50 9.62 -3.21
CA LEU A 59 2.95 10.97 -3.11
C LEU A 59 3.26 11.64 -1.77
N LYS A 60 3.24 10.87 -0.67
CA LYS A 60 3.64 11.37 0.66
C LYS A 60 5.09 11.83 0.66
N ILE A 61 6.00 11.04 0.10
CA ILE A 61 7.42 11.41 -0.03
C ILE A 61 7.56 12.68 -0.89
N GLN A 62 6.86 12.73 -2.04
CA GLN A 62 6.88 13.87 -2.95
C GLN A 62 6.34 15.15 -2.29
N LEU A 63 5.25 15.05 -1.51
CA LEU A 63 4.72 16.16 -0.73
C LEU A 63 5.74 16.69 0.27
N THR A 64 6.44 15.80 0.98
CA THR A 64 7.51 16.20 1.90
C THR A 64 8.59 16.98 1.16
N SER A 65 9.06 16.49 0.00
CA SER A 65 10.05 17.21 -0.81
C SER A 65 9.58 18.61 -1.24
N TYR A 66 8.31 18.76 -1.62
CA TYR A 66 7.77 20.09 -1.96
C TYR A 66 7.68 21.02 -0.75
N VAL A 67 7.28 20.50 0.41
CA VAL A 67 7.23 21.28 1.64
C VAL A 67 8.64 21.65 2.12
N ASP A 68 9.63 20.79 1.95
CA ASP A 68 11.02 21.10 2.31
C ASP A 68 11.59 22.26 1.46
N GLU A 69 11.12 22.42 0.22
CA GLU A 69 11.50 23.53 -0.67
C GLU A 69 10.76 24.83 -0.34
N ILE A 70 9.45 24.74 -0.03
CA ILE A 70 8.61 25.92 0.25
C ILE A 70 8.71 26.41 1.69
N PHE A 71 8.82 25.49 2.66
CA PHE A 71 8.77 25.79 4.09
C PHE A 71 9.51 24.71 4.93
N PRO A 72 10.85 24.66 4.88
CA PRO A 72 11.65 23.61 5.51
C PRO A 72 11.47 23.51 7.03
N GLU A 73 11.18 24.61 7.71
CA GLU A 73 11.00 24.61 9.17
C GLU A 73 9.69 23.94 9.60
N LEU A 74 8.72 23.78 8.69
CA LEU A 74 7.41 23.22 8.99
C LEU A 74 7.48 21.76 9.45
N GLN A 75 8.40 20.98 8.86
CA GLN A 75 8.58 19.56 9.19
C GLN A 75 8.95 19.38 10.67
N TYR A 76 9.76 20.28 11.23
CA TYR A 76 10.24 20.23 12.61
C TYR A 76 9.22 20.78 13.62
N PHE A 77 8.29 21.62 13.18
CA PHE A 77 7.26 22.19 14.03
C PHE A 77 6.25 21.12 14.52
N PHE A 78 5.86 20.22 13.63
CA PHE A 78 4.88 19.18 13.95
C PHE A 78 5.54 17.88 14.42
N LYS A 79 5.55 17.64 15.74
CA LYS A 79 6.14 16.43 16.36
C LYS A 79 5.64 15.09 15.79
N SER A 80 4.38 15.04 15.34
CA SER A 80 3.80 13.82 14.74
C SER A 80 3.97 13.74 13.21
N GLY A 81 4.79 14.62 12.62
CA GLY A 81 5.13 14.64 11.20
C GLY A 81 4.14 15.43 10.33
N LEU A 82 4.45 15.50 9.03
CA LEU A 82 3.70 16.30 8.04
C LEU A 82 2.33 15.70 7.68
N HIS A 83 2.19 14.37 7.75
CA HIS A 83 1.00 13.65 7.26
C HIS A 83 -0.13 13.57 8.29
N GLN A 84 -0.63 14.73 8.72
CA GLN A 84 -1.75 14.87 9.65
C GLN A 84 -2.87 15.70 9.01
N LYS A 85 -4.13 15.41 9.37
CA LYS A 85 -5.30 16.12 8.83
C LYS A 85 -5.23 17.64 9.01
N SER A 86 -4.75 18.12 10.16
CA SER A 86 -4.58 19.55 10.43
C SER A 86 -3.54 20.23 9.54
N VAL A 87 -2.44 19.53 9.24
CA VAL A 87 -1.37 20.05 8.39
C VAL A 87 -1.85 20.08 6.94
N TYR A 88 -2.57 19.04 6.50
CA TYR A 88 -3.19 19.03 5.18
C TYR A 88 -4.25 20.11 5.02
N ALA A 89 -5.08 20.34 6.03
CA ALA A 89 -6.06 21.43 6.02
C ALA A 89 -5.37 22.81 5.92
N LEU A 90 -4.32 23.02 6.70
CA LEU A 90 -3.49 24.23 6.64
C LEU A 90 -2.89 24.43 5.24
N LEU A 91 -2.17 23.44 4.72
CA LEU A 91 -1.46 23.55 3.44
C LEU A 91 -2.40 23.67 2.23
N LYS A 92 -3.63 23.16 2.33
CA LYS A 92 -4.66 23.38 1.29
C LYS A 92 -5.17 24.82 1.25
N GLU A 93 -5.20 25.52 2.38
CA GLU A 93 -5.63 26.94 2.44
C GLU A 93 -4.45 27.91 2.29
N ALA A 94 -3.29 27.56 2.83
CA ALA A 94 -2.07 28.37 2.82
C ALA A 94 -0.83 27.49 2.61
N PRO A 95 -0.47 27.20 1.36
CA PRO A 95 0.66 26.32 1.02
C PRO A 95 2.03 26.98 1.23
N THR A 96 2.11 28.32 1.32
CA THR A 96 3.37 29.06 1.48
C THR A 96 3.52 29.70 2.86
N PRO A 97 4.74 29.94 3.35
CA PRO A 97 4.96 30.63 4.61
C PRO A 97 4.33 32.04 4.63
N GLU A 98 4.31 32.76 3.51
CA GLU A 98 3.69 34.10 3.43
C GLU A 98 2.17 34.02 3.55
N ALA A 99 1.55 33.00 2.94
CA ALA A 99 0.11 32.75 3.09
C ALA A 99 -0.25 32.44 4.55
N ILE A 100 0.59 31.68 5.25
CA ILE A 100 0.41 31.38 6.68
C ILE A 100 0.63 32.64 7.53
N ALA A 101 1.65 33.43 7.23
CA ALA A 101 1.98 34.66 7.95
C ALA A 101 0.91 35.76 7.81
N SER A 102 0.27 35.84 6.64
CA SER A 102 -0.81 36.79 6.33
C SER A 102 -2.18 36.36 6.85
N MET A 103 -2.37 35.08 7.16
CA MET A 103 -3.62 34.55 7.68
C MET A 103 -4.03 35.18 9.01
N HIS A 104 -5.33 35.45 9.18
CA HIS A 104 -5.84 36.01 10.42
C HIS A 104 -5.68 35.02 11.58
N MET A 105 -5.18 35.50 12.73
CA MET A 105 -4.82 34.65 13.87
C MET A 105 -5.98 33.80 14.40
N THR A 106 -7.21 34.35 14.43
CA THR A 106 -8.38 33.59 14.88
C THR A 106 -8.74 32.46 13.91
N HIS A 107 -8.59 32.69 12.60
CA HIS A 107 -8.84 31.69 11.57
C HIS A 107 -7.78 30.58 11.64
N LEU A 108 -6.49 30.94 11.68
CA LEU A 108 -5.40 29.97 11.81
C LEU A 108 -5.54 29.08 13.06
N ALA A 109 -5.86 29.69 14.21
CA ALA A 109 -6.07 28.95 15.45
C ALA A 109 -7.31 28.03 15.38
N HIS A 110 -8.40 28.50 14.77
CA HIS A 110 -9.61 27.71 14.59
C HIS A 110 -9.37 26.52 13.64
N LEU A 111 -8.76 26.76 12.48
CA LEU A 111 -8.42 25.76 11.48
C LEU A 111 -7.58 24.63 12.08
N LEU A 112 -6.52 24.96 12.81
CA LEU A 112 -5.66 23.98 13.47
C LEU A 112 -6.39 23.25 14.60
N LYS A 113 -7.18 23.96 15.42
CA LYS A 113 -7.92 23.35 16.55
C LYS A 113 -8.96 22.33 16.09
N VAL A 114 -9.76 22.67 15.07
CA VAL A 114 -10.81 21.81 14.54
C VAL A 114 -10.21 20.55 13.91
N ASN A 115 -9.21 20.72 13.04
CA ASN A 115 -8.64 19.60 12.27
C ASN A 115 -7.64 18.73 13.08
N SER A 116 -7.34 19.10 14.32
CA SER A 116 -6.49 18.32 15.23
C SER A 116 -7.22 17.78 16.45
N HIS A 117 -8.55 17.93 16.51
CA HIS A 117 -9.35 17.58 17.69
C HIS A 117 -8.83 18.23 18.98
N GLY A 118 -8.45 19.52 18.90
CA GLY A 118 -8.03 20.31 20.05
C GLY A 118 -6.56 20.19 20.45
N ARG A 119 -5.74 19.42 19.73
CA ARG A 119 -4.31 19.26 20.04
C ARG A 119 -3.48 20.51 19.76
N PHE A 120 -3.85 21.29 18.75
CA PHE A 120 -3.20 22.58 18.46
C PHE A 120 -3.99 23.71 19.11
N ASN A 121 -3.35 24.39 20.07
CA ASN A 121 -3.90 25.54 20.77
C ASN A 121 -3.55 26.86 20.06
N LYS A 122 -4.08 27.97 20.56
CA LYS A 122 -3.83 29.32 20.02
C LYS A 122 -2.35 29.72 20.10
N GLU A 123 -1.63 29.28 21.12
CA GLU A 123 -0.21 29.57 21.30
C GLU A 123 0.63 28.90 20.20
N MET A 124 0.35 27.64 19.87
CA MET A 124 1.00 26.93 18.78
C MET A 124 0.69 27.59 17.43
N ALA A 125 -0.55 28.03 17.21
CA ALA A 125 -0.90 28.80 16.00
C ALA A 125 -0.09 30.11 15.91
N GLN A 126 0.12 30.80 17.03
CA GLN A 126 0.95 32.00 17.08
C GLN A 126 2.43 31.69 16.81
N GLN A 127 2.98 30.63 17.40
CA GLN A 127 4.34 30.18 17.15
C GLN A 127 4.56 29.82 15.68
N LEU A 128 3.59 29.11 15.07
CA LEU A 128 3.63 28.76 13.66
C LEU A 128 3.63 30.01 12.77
N ARG A 129 2.81 31.02 13.09
CA ARG A 129 2.79 32.28 12.35
C ARG A 129 4.12 33.02 12.44
N VAL A 130 4.73 33.06 13.63
CA VAL A 130 6.05 33.66 13.84
C VAL A 130 7.14 32.88 13.09
N LEU A 131 7.04 31.56 13.05
CA LEU A 131 7.95 30.70 12.28
C LEU A 131 7.84 31.01 10.78
N ALA A 132 6.62 31.13 10.28
CA ALA A 132 6.36 31.44 8.88
C ALA A 132 6.91 32.83 8.48
N GLN A 133 6.81 33.83 9.36
CA GLN A 133 7.40 35.15 9.13
C GLN A 133 8.93 35.16 9.05
N LYS A 134 9.59 34.16 9.64
CA LYS A 134 11.05 34.03 9.68
C LYS A 134 11.58 32.96 8.74
N SER A 135 10.70 32.31 7.97
CA SER A 135 11.09 31.20 7.11
C SER A 135 12.00 31.69 6.00
N VAL A 136 12.98 30.84 5.64
CA VAL A 136 13.84 31.04 4.46
C VAL A 136 13.25 30.43 3.18
N GLY A 137 12.03 29.89 3.27
CA GLY A 137 11.33 29.22 2.19
C GLY A 137 11.01 30.12 1.00
N ALA A 138 10.80 29.50 -0.16
CA ALA A 138 10.48 30.20 -1.40
C ALA A 138 8.97 30.26 -1.66
N SER A 139 8.46 31.45 -1.99
CA SER A 139 7.09 31.62 -2.49
C SER A 139 7.05 31.36 -4.00
N ASP A 140 6.92 30.09 -4.39
CA ASP A 140 6.62 29.72 -5.77
C ASP A 140 5.16 29.30 -5.93
N SER A 141 4.46 30.00 -6.83
CA SER A 141 3.09 29.70 -7.22
C SER A 141 2.92 28.30 -7.81
N SER A 142 3.93 27.78 -8.53
CA SER A 142 3.87 26.44 -9.13
C SER A 142 3.96 25.35 -8.07
N LEU A 143 4.93 25.44 -7.15
CA LEU A 143 5.04 24.50 -6.02
C LEU A 143 3.81 24.54 -5.11
N SER A 144 3.20 25.72 -4.91
CA SER A 144 1.97 25.87 -4.12
C SER A 144 0.80 25.05 -4.67
N ILE A 145 0.63 25.07 -6.01
CA ILE A 145 -0.37 24.25 -6.71
C ILE A 145 -0.02 22.76 -6.57
N GLN A 146 1.25 22.40 -6.72
CA GLN A 146 1.71 21.01 -6.59
C GLN A 146 1.45 20.44 -5.18
N VAL A 147 1.70 21.21 -4.11
CA VAL A 147 1.39 20.82 -2.73
C VAL A 147 -0.10 20.53 -2.57
N THR A 148 -0.95 21.47 -2.98
CA THR A 148 -2.41 21.35 -2.82
C THR A 148 -2.97 20.15 -3.58
N HIS A 149 -2.57 19.98 -4.84
CA HIS A 149 -2.97 18.82 -5.66
C HIS A 149 -2.45 17.50 -5.09
N THR A 150 -1.21 17.45 -4.61
CA THR A 150 -0.63 16.23 -4.04
C THR A 150 -1.39 15.81 -2.78
N ILE A 151 -1.78 16.76 -1.92
CA ILE A 151 -2.61 16.48 -0.74
C ILE A 151 -3.96 15.89 -1.16
N GLN A 152 -4.64 16.50 -2.13
CA GLN A 152 -5.93 15.98 -2.63
C GLN A 152 -5.80 14.57 -3.21
N GLN A 153 -4.71 14.28 -3.93
CA GLN A 153 -4.43 12.94 -4.44
C GLN A 153 -4.19 11.92 -3.30
N ILE A 154 -3.48 12.31 -2.24
CA ILE A 154 -3.28 11.45 -1.07
C ILE A 154 -4.63 11.15 -0.41
N GLU A 155 -5.47 12.17 -0.18
CA GLU A 155 -6.80 12.01 0.42
C GLU A 155 -7.72 11.12 -0.43
N LEU A 156 -7.65 11.26 -1.76
CA LEU A 156 -8.37 10.39 -2.69
C LEU A 156 -7.92 8.93 -2.55
N LEU A 157 -6.60 8.67 -2.57
CA LEU A 157 -6.07 7.32 -2.43
C LEU A 157 -6.40 6.71 -1.06
N ASP A 158 -6.40 7.51 0.01
CA ASP A 158 -6.83 7.06 1.34
C ASP A 158 -8.30 6.60 1.31
N SER A 159 -9.21 7.40 0.71
CA SER A 159 -10.63 7.01 0.59
C SER A 159 -10.84 5.77 -0.29
N GLN A 160 -10.06 5.61 -1.35
CA GLN A 160 -10.11 4.42 -2.21
C GLN A 160 -9.59 3.19 -1.46
N LEU A 161 -8.55 3.35 -0.64
CA LEU A 161 -8.02 2.27 0.18
C LEU A 161 -9.05 1.79 1.20
N GLU A 162 -9.74 2.71 1.88
CA GLU A 162 -10.81 2.40 2.82
C GLU A 162 -11.94 1.58 2.16
N ARG A 163 -12.35 1.94 0.94
CA ARG A 163 -13.36 1.19 0.18
C ARG A 163 -12.89 -0.22 -0.17
N VAL A 164 -11.65 -0.36 -0.65
CA VAL A 164 -11.08 -1.68 -0.97
C VAL A 164 -10.99 -2.57 0.27
N GLU A 165 -10.56 -1.99 1.40
CA GLU A 165 -10.47 -2.71 2.66
C GLU A 165 -11.85 -3.13 3.19
N ALA A 166 -12.89 -2.30 2.99
CA ALA A 166 -14.27 -2.65 3.31
C ALA A 166 -14.76 -3.84 2.48
N GLU A 167 -14.57 -3.82 1.15
CA GLU A 167 -14.98 -4.94 0.29
C GLU A 167 -14.27 -6.24 0.64
N MET A 168 -12.95 -6.18 0.87
CA MET A 168 -12.19 -7.36 1.35
C MET A 168 -12.73 -7.89 2.67
N THR A 169 -13.15 -7.00 3.57
CA THR A 169 -13.70 -7.38 4.87
C THR A 169 -15.05 -8.07 4.72
N GLU A 170 -15.93 -7.60 3.83
CA GLU A 170 -17.23 -8.23 3.61
C GLU A 170 -17.10 -9.63 2.98
N ILE A 171 -16.22 -9.81 1.99
CA ILE A 171 -15.92 -11.14 1.41
C ILE A 171 -15.42 -12.10 2.51
N MET A 172 -14.54 -11.62 3.39
CA MET A 172 -14.00 -12.44 4.47
C MET A 172 -15.03 -12.79 5.53
N LYS A 173 -15.96 -11.89 5.86
CA LYS A 173 -17.08 -12.17 6.77
C LYS A 173 -18.05 -13.20 6.19
N PHE A 174 -18.34 -13.10 4.89
CA PHE A 174 -19.24 -14.03 4.20
C PHE A 174 -18.68 -15.46 4.20
N ASN A 175 -17.37 -15.60 3.96
CA ASN A 175 -16.74 -16.91 3.86
C ASN A 175 -16.41 -17.58 5.20
N ASP A 176 -16.46 -16.85 6.33
CA ASP A 176 -16.17 -17.33 7.69
C ASP A 176 -15.01 -18.34 7.78
N SER A 177 -13.89 -17.96 7.16
CA SER A 177 -12.76 -18.88 7.00
C SER A 177 -12.01 -19.13 8.31
N VAL A 178 -11.53 -20.36 8.49
CA VAL A 178 -10.72 -20.80 9.64
C VAL A 178 -9.48 -19.92 9.87
N ILE A 179 -8.98 -19.23 8.84
CA ILE A 179 -7.84 -18.30 9.02
C ILE A 179 -8.13 -17.20 10.06
N MET A 180 -9.39 -16.85 10.27
CA MET A 180 -9.81 -15.85 11.25
C MET A 180 -9.73 -16.36 12.70
N THR A 181 -9.57 -17.66 12.92
CA THR A 181 -9.37 -18.22 14.28
C THR A 181 -7.92 -18.03 14.76
N ILE A 182 -7.00 -17.65 13.87
CA ILE A 182 -5.60 -17.44 14.21
C ILE A 182 -5.47 -16.07 14.91
N PRO A 183 -4.94 -16.02 16.15
CA PRO A 183 -4.78 -14.77 16.86
C PRO A 183 -3.91 -13.80 16.06
N CYS A 184 -4.27 -12.52 16.11
CA CYS A 184 -3.60 -11.42 15.40
C CYS A 184 -3.76 -11.39 13.87
N ILE A 185 -4.51 -12.31 13.23
CA ILE A 185 -4.87 -12.19 11.82
C ILE A 185 -6.21 -11.47 11.68
N GLY A 186 -6.17 -10.26 11.11
CA GLY A 186 -7.37 -9.50 10.74
C GLY A 186 -7.84 -9.80 9.32
N TYR A 187 -9.05 -9.35 8.98
CA TYR A 187 -9.70 -9.60 7.69
C TYR A 187 -8.83 -9.26 6.47
N ILE A 188 -8.12 -8.13 6.50
CA ILE A 188 -7.27 -7.72 5.38
C ILE A 188 -6.11 -8.70 5.17
N ASN A 189 -5.38 -9.02 6.24
CA ASN A 189 -4.23 -9.94 6.15
C ASN A 189 -4.69 -11.36 5.83
N GLY A 190 -5.77 -11.82 6.46
CA GLY A 190 -6.38 -13.11 6.19
C GLY A 190 -6.83 -13.24 4.73
N GLY A 191 -7.53 -12.23 4.23
CA GLY A 191 -7.98 -12.17 2.84
C GLY A 191 -6.83 -12.13 1.83
N MET A 192 -5.76 -11.40 2.14
CA MET A 192 -4.55 -11.41 1.30
C MET A 192 -3.87 -12.79 1.27
N ILE A 193 -3.79 -13.49 2.40
CA ILE A 193 -3.22 -14.84 2.48
C ILE A 193 -4.08 -15.81 1.68
N LEU A 194 -5.39 -15.83 1.93
CA LEU A 194 -6.33 -16.69 1.23
C LEU A 194 -6.34 -16.43 -0.28
N GLY A 195 -6.33 -15.17 -0.71
CA GLY A 195 -6.28 -14.82 -2.14
C GLY A 195 -4.99 -15.27 -2.83
N GLU A 196 -3.84 -15.23 -2.16
CA GLU A 196 -2.58 -15.72 -2.76
C GLU A 196 -2.46 -17.25 -2.75
N ILE A 197 -2.95 -17.90 -1.68
CA ILE A 197 -2.98 -19.36 -1.55
C ILE A 197 -4.02 -19.99 -2.48
N GLY A 198 -5.17 -19.35 -2.68
CA GLY A 198 -6.34 -19.96 -3.34
C GLY A 198 -6.90 -21.10 -2.48
N ASP A 199 -7.56 -22.08 -3.12
CA ASP A 199 -8.07 -23.24 -2.40
C ASP A 199 -6.93 -24.01 -1.70
N ILE A 200 -6.99 -24.06 -0.37
CA ILE A 200 -5.99 -24.73 0.46
C ILE A 200 -5.99 -26.25 0.28
N HIS A 201 -7.13 -26.84 -0.10
CA HIS A 201 -7.26 -28.29 -0.27
C HIS A 201 -6.54 -28.82 -1.51
N ARG A 202 -6.08 -27.95 -2.41
CA ARG A 202 -5.20 -28.35 -3.53
C ARG A 202 -3.83 -28.84 -3.08
N PHE A 203 -3.44 -28.54 -1.83
CA PHE A 203 -2.19 -29.00 -1.25
C PHE A 203 -2.43 -30.27 -0.44
N SER A 204 -1.89 -31.39 -0.91
CA SER A 204 -2.04 -32.67 -0.20
C SER A 204 -1.26 -32.73 1.12
N SER A 205 -0.37 -31.77 1.40
CA SER A 205 0.34 -31.65 2.68
C SER A 205 0.81 -30.21 2.92
N PRO A 206 1.00 -29.78 4.19
CA PRO A 206 1.52 -28.45 4.52
C PRO A 206 2.89 -28.15 3.89
N ASN A 207 3.76 -29.15 3.74
CA ASN A 207 5.07 -28.98 3.10
C ASN A 207 4.95 -28.56 1.62
N LYS A 208 3.90 -29.00 0.91
CA LYS A 208 3.65 -28.56 -0.46
C LYS A 208 3.19 -27.10 -0.53
N LEU A 209 2.45 -26.64 0.49
CA LEU A 209 2.10 -25.23 0.61
C LEU A 209 3.36 -24.38 0.90
N LEU A 210 4.26 -24.84 1.77
CA LEU A 210 5.54 -24.18 2.02
C LEU A 210 6.41 -24.11 0.76
N ALA A 211 6.51 -25.21 0.00
CA ALA A 211 7.21 -25.23 -1.27
C ALA A 211 6.58 -24.29 -2.30
N TYR A 212 5.24 -24.23 -2.36
CA TYR A 212 4.53 -23.26 -3.23
C TYR A 212 4.79 -21.81 -2.83
N ALA A 213 4.89 -21.52 -1.52
CA ALA A 213 5.28 -20.22 -1.02
C ALA A 213 6.77 -19.89 -1.22
N GLY A 214 7.57 -20.85 -1.71
CA GLY A 214 9.02 -20.69 -1.90
C GLY A 214 9.83 -20.71 -0.59
N LEU A 215 9.24 -21.21 0.50
CA LEU A 215 9.86 -21.28 1.83
C LEU A 215 10.55 -22.62 2.09
N ASP A 216 10.47 -23.56 1.16
CA ASP A 216 11.15 -24.86 1.26
C ASP A 216 12.65 -24.70 0.94
N PRO A 217 13.57 -25.10 1.83
CA PRO A 217 15.00 -24.99 1.59
C PRO A 217 15.40 -25.87 0.40
N SER A 218 16.07 -25.28 -0.58
CA SER A 218 16.57 -26.00 -1.74
C SER A 218 17.74 -26.91 -1.36
N VAL A 219 17.54 -28.23 -1.53
CA VAL A 219 18.60 -29.22 -1.33
C VAL A 219 19.55 -29.18 -2.53
N TYR A 220 20.73 -28.58 -2.36
CA TYR A 220 21.82 -28.69 -3.32
C TYR A 220 22.52 -30.05 -3.14
N GLN A 221 22.14 -31.03 -3.97
CA GLN A 221 22.92 -32.26 -4.15
C GLN A 221 23.66 -32.18 -5.49
N SER A 222 24.95 -31.85 -5.45
CA SER A 222 25.88 -32.21 -6.53
C SER A 222 26.42 -33.61 -6.23
N GLY A 223 26.47 -34.48 -7.24
CA GLY A 223 26.56 -35.95 -7.18
C GLY A 223 27.65 -36.64 -6.35
N ASN A 224 28.37 -35.96 -5.46
CA ASN A 224 29.18 -36.61 -4.42
C ASN A 224 29.33 -35.80 -3.12
N PHE A 225 28.52 -34.77 -2.88
CA PHE A 225 28.58 -33.98 -1.65
C PHE A 225 27.19 -33.55 -1.17
N GLN A 226 26.84 -33.93 0.06
CA GLN A 226 25.67 -33.41 0.76
C GLN A 226 26.11 -32.31 1.73
N THR A 227 25.75 -31.06 1.44
CA THR A 227 25.96 -29.95 2.37
C THR A 227 24.74 -29.77 3.27
N LYS A 228 24.92 -29.88 4.61
CA LYS A 228 23.92 -29.53 5.64
C LYS A 228 23.80 -28.01 5.84
N LYS A 229 23.66 -27.22 4.78
CA LYS A 229 23.36 -25.78 4.91
C LYS A 229 22.07 -25.44 4.18
N GLN A 230 21.02 -25.24 4.98
CA GLN A 230 19.70 -24.81 4.55
C GLN A 230 19.72 -23.29 4.39
N ASN A 231 19.75 -22.81 3.16
CA ASN A 231 19.51 -21.39 2.87
C ASN A 231 18.05 -21.23 2.47
N VAL A 232 17.26 -20.57 3.32
CA VAL A 232 15.92 -20.10 2.95
C VAL A 232 16.12 -18.86 2.07
N GLN A 233 15.88 -18.98 0.77
CA GLN A 233 15.85 -17.82 -0.13
C GLN A 233 14.57 -17.04 0.16
N THR A 234 14.66 -16.05 1.04
CA THR A 234 13.59 -15.08 1.27
C THR A 234 13.59 -14.05 0.16
N TRP A 235 12.51 -13.97 -0.60
CA TRP A 235 12.18 -12.81 -1.43
C TRP A 235 11.14 -11.98 -0.66
N ILE A 236 11.61 -11.02 0.12
CA ILE A 236 10.81 -9.90 0.63
C ILE A 236 11.45 -8.62 0.09
#